data_AF-A0A0T5ZAR0-F1
#
_entry.id   AF-A0A0T5ZAR0-F1
#
_cell.length_a   1.000
_cell.length_b   1.000
_cell.length_c   1.000
_cell.angle_alpha   90.00
_cell.angle_beta   90.00
_cell.angle_gamma   90.00
#
_symmetry.space_group_name_H-M   'P 1'
#
loop_
_entity.id
_entity.type
_entity.pdbx_description
1 polymer ?
#
loop_
_entity_poly.entity_id
_entity_poly.type
_entity_poly.pdbx_seq_one_letter_code
_entity_poly.pdbx_strand_id
1 'polypeptide(L)'
;MAGLLYLEAGYRIDWGLPLLNSLYLGAALIAFAGIFSAFYLDRHRQQSHQLEQRLVPLLFAWGLLWWLGGNFQEILHFAQGIDESSWLLLLLTATAVGAELLRRRLDWSRLRLVSLGLLPALLLMLVAMGQVHGHYLISWAGLGWVLMFAALYWIIRGLEWDEMPPQLQRYWHAGSFWALCWLLSLEAAWRIDRLIAGGHGWELSVWGLVPLLMVLLATHGGRLLRWPLAQLADLYATAIAAPLVAWLLGWVVVANLTSTGDPRPLAYLPLLNPLDLTMLSVFLLLVKWWQRAGGWLLEQGLVARYYFALLGASLFLWLNGILARTIHHWAGVPFTADALFDSQILQAG
;
A
#
# COMPACT_ATOMS: atom_id res chain seq x y z
N MET A 1 -29.12 20.47 -15.25
CA MET A 1 -30.56 20.30 -14.93
C MET A 1 -31.02 18.85 -15.03
N ALA A 2 -30.73 18.13 -16.14
CA ALA A 2 -31.11 16.73 -16.31
C ALA A 2 -30.60 15.77 -15.20
N GLY A 3 -29.34 15.91 -14.75
CA GLY A 3 -28.79 15.08 -13.68
C GLY A 3 -29.43 15.29 -12.30
N LEU A 4 -29.97 16.48 -12.02
CA LEU A 4 -30.68 16.77 -10.76
C LEU A 4 -32.11 16.21 -10.79
N LEU A 5 -32.80 16.34 -11.94
CA LEU A 5 -34.13 15.75 -12.14
C LEU A 5 -34.11 14.22 -12.10
N TYR A 6 -32.99 13.61 -12.49
CA TYR A 6 -32.78 12.17 -12.40
C TYR A 6 -32.65 11.65 -10.97
N LEU A 7 -31.91 12.38 -10.11
CA LEU A 7 -31.79 12.06 -8.69
C LEU A 7 -33.14 12.15 -7.96
N GLU A 8 -34.01 13.06 -8.40
CA GLU A 8 -35.35 13.26 -7.83
C GLU A 8 -36.35 12.18 -8.28
N ALA A 9 -36.19 11.62 -9.49
CA ALA A 9 -37.03 10.54 -10.02
C ALA A 9 -36.66 9.14 -9.49
N GLY A 10 -35.41 8.95 -9.04
CA GLY A 10 -34.89 7.66 -8.57
C GLY A 10 -35.59 7.07 -7.35
N TYR A 11 -36.20 7.90 -6.51
CA TYR A 11 -36.82 7.45 -5.25
C TYR A 11 -38.08 6.58 -5.42
N ARG A 12 -38.58 6.39 -6.66
CA ARG A 12 -39.92 5.81 -6.92
C ARG A 12 -39.94 4.51 -7.71
N ILE A 13 -38.81 3.99 -8.20
CA ILE A 13 -38.82 2.81 -9.09
C ILE A 13 -37.63 1.90 -8.75
N ASP A 14 -37.83 0.88 -7.90
CA ASP A 14 -36.81 -0.16 -7.69
C ASP A 14 -37.43 -1.57 -7.62
N TRP A 15 -37.46 -2.23 -8.78
CA TRP A 15 -37.52 -3.69 -8.95
C TRP A 15 -36.66 -4.11 -10.16
N GLY A 16 -35.50 -3.47 -10.34
CA GLY A 16 -34.64 -3.72 -11.49
C GLY A 16 -33.65 -4.87 -11.27
N LEU A 17 -33.40 -5.65 -12.33
CA LEU A 17 -32.24 -6.55 -12.39
C LEU A 17 -30.94 -5.73 -12.29
N PRO A 18 -29.84 -6.32 -11.78
CA PRO A 18 -28.53 -5.65 -11.77
C PRO A 18 -28.18 -5.13 -13.17
N LEU A 19 -27.65 -3.91 -13.22
CA LEU A 19 -27.25 -3.16 -14.42
C LEU A 19 -28.38 -2.77 -15.39
N LEU A 20 -29.62 -3.19 -15.11
CA LEU A 20 -30.79 -2.97 -15.98
C LEU A 20 -31.89 -2.16 -15.29
N ASN A 21 -31.58 -1.50 -14.17
CA ASN A 21 -32.48 -0.56 -13.53
C ASN A 21 -32.39 0.82 -14.19
N SER A 22 -33.48 1.59 -14.10
CA SER A 22 -33.59 2.91 -14.74
C SER A 22 -32.53 3.88 -14.20
N LEU A 23 -32.15 3.74 -12.91
CA LEU A 23 -31.16 4.55 -12.20
C LEU A 23 -29.71 4.28 -12.62
N TYR A 24 -29.38 3.09 -13.08
CA TYR A 24 -28.08 2.78 -13.65
C TYR A 24 -28.01 3.22 -15.11
N LEU A 25 -29.03 2.92 -15.90
CA LEU A 25 -29.04 3.22 -17.34
C LEU A 25 -28.96 4.72 -17.63
N GLY A 26 -29.69 5.57 -16.90
CA GLY A 26 -29.56 7.01 -17.06
C GLY A 26 -28.21 7.55 -16.58
N ALA A 27 -27.62 7.00 -15.52
CA ALA A 27 -26.28 7.36 -15.07
C ALA A 27 -25.23 6.99 -16.13
N ALA A 28 -25.33 5.78 -16.71
CA ALA A 28 -24.48 5.32 -17.80
C ALA A 28 -24.63 6.20 -19.05
N LEU A 29 -25.85 6.59 -19.43
CA LEU A 29 -26.08 7.50 -20.55
C LEU A 29 -25.43 8.86 -20.33
N ILE A 30 -25.55 9.45 -19.13
CA ILE A 30 -24.89 10.73 -18.80
C ILE A 30 -23.37 10.56 -18.83
N ALA A 31 -22.85 9.45 -18.30
CA ALA A 31 -21.44 9.14 -18.29
C ALA A 31 -20.86 9.06 -19.72
N PHE A 32 -21.46 8.23 -20.57
CA PHE A 32 -21.04 8.06 -21.97
C PHE A 32 -21.21 9.35 -22.77
N ALA A 33 -22.30 10.11 -22.59
CA ALA A 33 -22.49 11.38 -23.27
C ALA A 33 -21.38 12.38 -22.91
N GLY A 34 -21.01 12.50 -21.63
CA GLY A 34 -19.93 13.38 -21.18
C GLY A 34 -18.56 12.96 -21.73
N ILE A 35 -18.22 11.67 -21.62
CA ILE A 35 -16.95 11.12 -22.11
C ILE A 35 -16.85 11.25 -23.64
N PHE A 36 -17.91 10.91 -24.37
CA PHE A 36 -17.95 11.01 -25.83
C PHE A 36 -17.85 12.46 -26.31
N SER A 37 -18.54 13.39 -25.65
CA SER A 37 -18.45 14.82 -25.98
C SER A 37 -17.03 15.35 -25.78
N ALA A 38 -16.37 14.95 -24.68
CA ALA A 38 -14.98 15.29 -24.43
C ALA A 38 -14.04 14.71 -25.50
N PHE A 39 -14.24 13.43 -25.86
CA PHE A 39 -13.48 12.77 -26.92
C PHE A 39 -13.62 13.49 -28.27
N TYR A 40 -14.86 13.81 -28.67
CA TYR A 40 -15.14 14.47 -29.93
C TYR A 40 -14.48 15.85 -30.04
N LEU A 41 -14.58 16.65 -28.97
CA LEU A 41 -13.98 17.99 -28.90
C LEU A 41 -12.45 17.96 -28.86
N ASP A 42 -11.84 16.97 -28.18
CA ASP A 42 -10.38 16.79 -28.21
C ASP A 42 -9.90 16.43 -29.63
N ARG A 43 -10.66 15.62 -30.37
CA ARG A 43 -10.33 15.20 -31.75
C ARG A 43 -10.44 16.36 -32.75
N HIS A 44 -11.39 17.27 -32.55
CA HIS A 44 -11.66 18.42 -33.43
C HIS A 44 -11.11 19.74 -32.87
N ARG A 45 -10.03 19.69 -32.07
CA ARG A 45 -9.48 20.84 -31.35
C ARG A 45 -9.18 22.07 -32.21
N GLN A 46 -8.82 21.87 -33.48
CA GLN A 46 -8.54 22.96 -34.42
C GLN A 46 -9.80 23.66 -34.95
N GLN A 47 -10.97 23.03 -34.87
CA GLN A 47 -12.24 23.52 -35.41
C GLN A 47 -13.19 24.04 -34.32
N SER A 48 -12.94 23.73 -33.04
CA SER A 48 -13.78 24.16 -31.92
C SER A 48 -13.47 25.56 -31.43
N HIS A 49 -14.49 26.24 -30.90
CA HIS A 49 -14.30 27.53 -30.23
C HIS A 49 -13.50 27.39 -28.93
N GLN A 50 -12.74 28.42 -28.55
CA GLN A 50 -11.92 28.41 -27.33
C GLN A 50 -12.73 28.14 -26.04
N LEU A 51 -14.00 28.56 -25.99
CA LEU A 51 -14.88 28.30 -24.86
C LEU A 51 -15.28 26.83 -24.76
N GLU A 52 -15.55 26.17 -25.89
CA GLU A 52 -15.86 24.73 -25.94
C GLU A 52 -14.67 23.90 -25.43
N GLN A 53 -13.45 24.32 -25.80
CA GLN A 53 -12.21 23.68 -25.35
C GLN A 53 -11.98 23.80 -23.84
N ARG A 54 -12.47 24.85 -23.19
CA ARG A 54 -12.43 24.97 -21.71
C ARG A 54 -13.43 24.04 -21.02
N LEU A 55 -14.50 23.63 -21.70
CA LEU A 55 -15.52 22.73 -21.15
C LEU A 55 -15.11 21.26 -21.23
N VAL A 56 -14.21 20.88 -22.13
CA VAL A 56 -13.73 19.49 -22.28
C VAL A 56 -13.32 18.82 -20.96
N PRO A 57 -12.44 19.41 -20.11
CA PRO A 57 -12.08 18.78 -18.84
C PRO A 57 -13.28 18.63 -17.90
N LEU A 58 -14.23 19.57 -17.91
CA LEU A 58 -15.45 19.50 -17.09
C LEU A 58 -16.39 18.40 -17.59
N LEU A 59 -16.61 18.29 -18.90
CA LEU A 59 -17.42 17.24 -19.51
C LEU A 59 -16.83 15.85 -19.25
N PHE A 60 -15.50 15.73 -19.36
CA PHE A 60 -14.80 14.50 -19.06
C PHE A 60 -14.91 14.12 -17.58
N ALA A 61 -14.64 15.07 -16.67
CA ALA A 61 -14.74 14.84 -15.23
C ALA A 61 -16.19 14.50 -14.83
N TRP A 62 -17.17 15.19 -15.40
CA TRP A 62 -18.59 14.92 -15.18
C TRP A 62 -18.98 13.51 -15.66
N GLY A 63 -18.55 13.13 -16.87
CA GLY A 63 -18.79 11.79 -17.39
C GLY A 63 -18.17 10.70 -16.52
N LEU A 64 -16.93 10.92 -16.05
CA LEU A 64 -16.25 9.99 -15.14
C LEU A 64 -16.91 9.90 -13.76
N LEU A 65 -17.40 11.03 -13.22
CA LEU A 65 -18.14 11.07 -11.97
C LEU A 65 -19.43 10.24 -12.04
N TRP A 66 -20.19 10.37 -13.14
CA TRP A 66 -21.39 9.55 -13.34
C TRP A 66 -21.06 8.08 -13.61
N TRP A 67 -19.96 7.78 -14.30
CA TRP A 67 -19.49 6.41 -14.50
C TRP A 67 -19.18 5.74 -13.16
N LEU A 68 -18.33 6.37 -12.34
CA LEU A 68 -17.92 5.81 -11.06
C LEU A 68 -19.08 5.82 -10.06
N GLY A 69 -19.84 6.92 -9.97
CA GLY A 69 -20.96 7.06 -9.05
C GLY A 69 -22.10 6.08 -9.34
N GLY A 70 -22.45 5.88 -10.62
CA GLY A 70 -23.47 4.91 -11.02
C GLY A 70 -23.06 3.47 -10.69
N ASN A 71 -21.84 3.07 -11.05
CA ASN A 71 -21.35 1.71 -10.72
C ASN A 71 -21.15 1.52 -9.21
N PHE A 72 -20.74 2.55 -8.47
CA PHE A 72 -20.59 2.48 -7.02
C PHE A 72 -21.95 2.28 -6.32
N GLN A 73 -22.96 3.07 -6.68
CA GLN A 73 -24.33 2.91 -6.17
C GLN A 73 -24.91 1.54 -6.52
N GLU A 74 -24.67 1.06 -7.73
CA GLU A 74 -25.11 -0.27 -8.15
C GLU A 74 -24.49 -1.38 -7.29
N ILE A 75 -23.18 -1.30 -7.02
CA ILE A 75 -22.49 -2.26 -6.17
C ILE A 75 -23.03 -2.19 -4.74
N LEU A 76 -23.23 -1.00 -4.18
CA LEU A 76 -23.80 -0.85 -2.83
C LEU A 76 -25.23 -1.41 -2.73
N HIS A 77 -26.01 -1.31 -3.79
CA HIS A 77 -27.39 -1.78 -3.80
C HIS A 77 -27.47 -3.31 -3.91
N PHE A 78 -26.65 -3.92 -4.78
CA PHE A 78 -26.76 -5.35 -5.11
C PHE A 78 -25.73 -6.25 -4.42
N ALA A 79 -24.53 -5.76 -4.09
CA ALA A 79 -23.53 -6.52 -3.35
C ALA A 79 -23.76 -6.34 -1.84
N GLN A 80 -24.21 -7.40 -1.16
CA GLN A 80 -24.44 -7.35 0.28
C GLN A 80 -23.22 -7.82 1.08
N GLY A 81 -22.79 -7.00 2.03
CA GLY A 81 -21.79 -7.36 3.05
C GLY A 81 -20.39 -7.57 2.48
N ILE A 82 -19.86 -8.78 2.60
CA ILE A 82 -18.44 -9.11 2.43
C ILE A 82 -17.94 -8.91 0.98
N ASP A 83 -18.82 -9.04 0.00
CA ASP A 83 -18.42 -9.01 -1.42
C ASP A 83 -18.35 -7.59 -2.00
N GLU A 84 -18.88 -6.57 -1.32
CA GLU A 84 -18.87 -5.17 -1.77
C GLU A 84 -17.44 -4.71 -2.12
N SER A 85 -16.50 -4.96 -1.20
CA SER A 85 -15.10 -4.58 -1.40
C SER A 85 -14.44 -5.32 -2.57
N SER A 86 -14.83 -6.58 -2.80
CA SER A 86 -14.35 -7.37 -3.93
C SER A 86 -14.80 -6.76 -5.26
N TRP A 87 -16.07 -6.36 -5.37
CA TRP A 87 -16.62 -5.73 -6.56
C TRP A 87 -16.04 -4.34 -6.81
N LEU A 88 -15.81 -3.55 -5.76
CA LEU A 88 -15.17 -2.24 -5.88
C LEU A 88 -13.74 -2.35 -6.40
N LEU A 89 -12.94 -3.30 -5.88
CA LEU A 89 -11.59 -3.57 -6.38
C LEU A 89 -11.62 -3.93 -7.88
N LEU A 90 -12.55 -4.81 -8.28
CA LEU A 90 -12.71 -5.21 -9.68
C LEU A 90 -13.15 -4.05 -10.57
N LEU A 91 -14.12 -3.23 -10.14
CA LEU A 91 -14.60 -2.06 -10.89
C LEU A 91 -13.47 -1.07 -11.16
N LEU A 92 -12.70 -0.71 -10.13
CA LEU A 92 -11.62 0.25 -10.23
C LEU A 92 -10.49 -0.28 -11.12
N THR A 93 -10.17 -1.57 -10.98
CA THR A 93 -9.18 -2.27 -11.82
C THR A 93 -9.64 -2.31 -13.29
N ALA A 94 -10.88 -2.74 -13.55
CA ALA A 94 -11.43 -2.84 -14.90
C ALA A 94 -11.56 -1.47 -15.56
N THR A 95 -11.95 -0.43 -14.81
CA THR A 95 -12.04 0.95 -15.31
C THR A 95 -10.66 1.45 -15.73
N ALA A 96 -9.62 1.24 -14.92
CA ALA A 96 -8.26 1.68 -15.24
C ALA A 96 -7.65 0.90 -16.43
N VAL A 97 -7.84 -0.42 -16.47
CA VAL A 97 -7.38 -1.26 -17.60
C VAL A 97 -8.11 -0.88 -18.88
N GLY A 98 -9.43 -0.75 -18.83
CA GLY A 98 -10.26 -0.31 -19.96
C GLY A 98 -9.84 1.06 -20.47
N ALA A 99 -9.59 2.02 -19.57
CA ALA A 99 -9.10 3.34 -19.93
C ALA A 99 -7.72 3.27 -20.62
N GLU A 100 -6.78 2.46 -20.12
CA GLU A 100 -5.46 2.31 -20.74
C GLU A 100 -5.53 1.63 -22.12
N LEU A 101 -6.40 0.62 -22.28
CA LEU A 101 -6.64 -0.01 -23.58
C LEU A 101 -7.26 0.97 -24.58
N LEU A 102 -8.27 1.72 -24.16
CA LEU A 102 -8.93 2.74 -25.00
C LEU A 102 -7.98 3.90 -25.32
N ARG A 103 -7.13 4.32 -24.38
CA ARG A 103 -6.11 5.35 -24.59
C ARG A 103 -5.24 5.01 -25.79
N ARG A 104 -4.75 3.77 -25.87
CA ARG A 104 -3.89 3.28 -26.96
C ARG A 104 -4.66 3.10 -28.26
N ARG A 105 -5.88 2.60 -28.20
CA ARG A 105 -6.72 2.32 -29.38
C ARG A 105 -7.19 3.60 -30.07
N LEU A 106 -7.50 4.64 -29.29
CA LEU A 106 -8.07 5.89 -29.77
C LEU A 106 -7.04 7.03 -29.88
N ASP A 107 -5.79 6.79 -29.43
CA ASP A 107 -4.75 7.80 -29.29
C ASP A 107 -5.24 9.03 -28.51
N TRP A 108 -5.92 8.76 -27.39
CA TRP A 108 -6.59 9.80 -26.59
C TRP A 108 -5.92 9.97 -25.23
N SER A 109 -4.94 10.86 -25.18
CA SER A 109 -4.06 11.08 -24.01
C SER A 109 -4.80 11.42 -22.72
N ARG A 110 -6.01 11.98 -22.77
CA ARG A 110 -6.80 12.33 -21.58
C ARG A 110 -7.15 11.12 -20.71
N LEU A 111 -7.35 9.94 -21.31
CA LEU A 111 -7.63 8.70 -20.57
C LEU A 111 -6.48 8.27 -19.64
N ARG A 112 -5.26 8.80 -19.86
CA ARG A 112 -4.14 8.63 -18.94
C ARG A 112 -4.47 9.05 -17.51
N LEU A 113 -5.32 10.07 -17.32
CA LEU A 113 -5.75 10.52 -15.99
C LEU A 113 -6.53 9.43 -15.24
N VAL A 114 -7.33 8.64 -15.96
CA VAL A 114 -8.09 7.53 -15.38
C VAL A 114 -7.15 6.39 -14.99
N SER A 115 -6.19 6.03 -15.86
CA SER A 115 -5.16 5.02 -15.55
C SER A 115 -4.29 5.45 -14.36
N LEU A 116 -3.91 6.73 -14.29
CA LEU A 116 -3.14 7.31 -13.18
C LEU A 116 -3.93 7.32 -11.87
N GLY A 117 -5.26 7.44 -11.94
CA GLY A 117 -6.15 7.39 -10.78
C GLY A 117 -6.15 6.05 -10.04
N LEU A 118 -5.61 4.98 -10.64
CA LEU A 118 -5.59 3.65 -10.02
C LEU A 118 -4.78 3.59 -8.73
N LEU A 119 -3.65 4.29 -8.63
CA LEU A 119 -2.85 4.29 -7.40
C LEU A 119 -3.57 5.03 -6.25
N PRO A 120 -4.10 6.25 -6.41
CA PRO A 120 -4.96 6.87 -5.41
C PRO A 120 -6.16 5.99 -5.02
N ALA A 121 -6.82 5.37 -5.99
CA ALA A 121 -7.91 4.43 -5.75
C ALA A 121 -7.46 3.23 -4.89
N LEU A 122 -6.28 2.67 -5.15
CA LEU A 122 -5.68 1.58 -4.36
C LEU A 122 -5.46 2.00 -2.91
N LEU A 123 -4.89 3.19 -2.70
CA LEU A 123 -4.65 3.74 -1.36
C LEU A 123 -5.96 4.02 -0.61
N LEU A 124 -6.96 4.57 -1.28
CA LEU A 124 -8.29 4.78 -0.70
C LEU A 124 -8.93 3.46 -0.29
N MET A 125 -8.79 2.42 -1.13
CA MET A 125 -9.33 1.11 -0.81
C MET A 125 -8.62 0.46 0.39
N LEU A 126 -7.30 0.67 0.52
CA LEU A 126 -6.54 0.21 1.68
C LEU A 126 -7.03 0.86 2.99
N VAL A 127 -7.32 2.16 2.94
CA VAL A 127 -7.84 2.89 4.10
C VAL A 127 -9.28 2.46 4.39
N ALA A 128 -10.17 2.48 3.40
CA ALA A 128 -11.58 2.14 3.55
C ALA A 128 -11.77 0.71 4.07
N MET A 129 -11.10 -0.28 3.47
CA MET A 129 -11.19 -1.66 3.94
C MET A 129 -10.65 -1.83 5.36
N GLY A 130 -9.58 -1.13 5.74
CA GLY A 130 -9.02 -1.21 7.10
C GLY A 130 -9.93 -0.64 8.19
N GLN A 131 -10.85 0.27 7.84
CA GLN A 131 -11.83 0.83 8.80
C GLN A 131 -13.05 -0.07 8.98
N VAL A 132 -13.44 -0.78 7.91
CA VAL A 132 -14.65 -1.62 7.90
C VAL A 132 -14.34 -3.06 8.28
N HIS A 133 -13.17 -3.56 7.88
CA HIS A 133 -12.76 -4.95 8.00
C HIS A 133 -11.48 -5.08 8.81
N GLY A 134 -11.34 -6.19 9.55
CA GLY A 134 -10.11 -6.50 10.28
C GLY A 134 -8.95 -7.01 9.41
N HIS A 135 -9.22 -7.45 8.17
CA HIS A 135 -8.21 -7.97 7.24
C HIS A 135 -8.58 -7.74 5.77
N TYR A 136 -7.63 -7.93 4.86
CA TYR A 136 -7.70 -7.43 3.48
C TYR A 136 -8.00 -8.51 2.45
N LEU A 137 -7.63 -9.76 2.72
CA LEU A 137 -7.84 -10.89 1.80
C LEU A 137 -9.12 -11.68 2.15
N ILE A 138 -10.25 -10.99 2.31
CA ILE A 138 -11.55 -11.61 2.58
C ILE A 138 -12.19 -12.07 1.26
N SER A 139 -12.75 -13.29 1.22
CA SER A 139 -13.50 -13.79 0.07
C SER A 139 -12.71 -13.59 -1.24
N TRP A 140 -13.33 -12.98 -2.26
CA TRP A 140 -12.73 -12.64 -3.55
C TRP A 140 -11.87 -11.36 -3.54
N ALA A 141 -11.85 -10.60 -2.44
CA ALA A 141 -11.06 -9.37 -2.36
C ALA A 141 -9.56 -9.66 -2.50
N GLY A 142 -9.10 -10.86 -2.07
CA GLY A 142 -7.73 -11.28 -2.28
C GLY A 142 -7.34 -11.37 -3.76
N LEU A 143 -8.25 -11.90 -4.61
CA LEU A 143 -8.07 -11.88 -6.06
C LEU A 143 -8.15 -10.43 -6.59
N GLY A 144 -9.06 -9.62 -6.06
CA GLY A 144 -9.19 -8.19 -6.38
C GLY A 144 -7.88 -7.41 -6.16
N TRP A 145 -7.22 -7.60 -5.03
CA TRP A 145 -5.91 -6.98 -4.75
C TRP A 145 -4.84 -7.43 -5.73
N VAL A 146 -4.73 -8.73 -5.99
CA VAL A 146 -3.76 -9.28 -6.96
C VAL A 146 -3.98 -8.67 -8.34
N LEU A 147 -5.23 -8.61 -8.81
CA LEU A 147 -5.58 -8.01 -10.09
C LEU A 147 -5.28 -6.51 -10.12
N MET A 148 -5.58 -5.78 -9.04
CA MET A 148 -5.33 -4.34 -8.96
C MET A 148 -3.84 -4.01 -9.00
N PHE A 149 -3.00 -4.73 -8.24
CA PHE A 149 -1.54 -4.56 -8.30
C PHE A 149 -0.97 -4.99 -9.66
N ALA A 150 -1.45 -6.10 -10.22
CA ALA A 150 -1.03 -6.55 -11.55
C ALA A 150 -1.37 -5.51 -12.63
N ALA A 151 -2.59 -4.96 -12.60
CA ALA A 151 -3.02 -3.91 -13.50
C ALA A 151 -2.20 -2.62 -13.29
N LEU A 152 -1.93 -2.24 -12.05
CA LEU A 152 -1.12 -1.06 -11.75
C LEU A 152 0.29 -1.18 -12.32
N TYR A 153 0.97 -2.31 -12.09
CA TYR A 153 2.30 -2.55 -12.66
C TYR A 153 2.27 -2.72 -14.19
N TRP A 154 1.22 -3.31 -14.75
CA TRP A 154 1.03 -3.38 -16.21
C TRP A 154 0.85 -1.99 -16.83
N ILE A 155 0.05 -1.12 -16.20
CA ILE A 155 -0.17 0.27 -16.59
C ILE A 155 1.14 1.05 -16.46
N ILE A 156 1.88 0.94 -15.35
CA ILE A 156 3.17 1.62 -15.17
C ILE A 156 4.18 1.17 -16.23
N ARG A 157 4.24 -0.13 -16.54
CA ARG A 157 5.12 -0.67 -17.60
C ARG A 157 4.72 -0.17 -18.98
N GLY A 158 3.42 -0.06 -19.19
CA GLY A 158 2.83 0.21 -20.48
C GLY A 158 2.71 1.69 -20.82
N LEU A 159 2.56 2.55 -19.82
CA LEU A 159 2.73 3.99 -19.96
C LEU A 159 4.20 4.18 -20.33
N GLU A 160 4.43 4.65 -21.56
CA GLU A 160 5.75 4.78 -22.13
C GLU A 160 6.66 5.50 -21.14
N TRP A 161 7.75 4.82 -20.79
CA TRP A 161 8.72 5.31 -19.83
C TRP A 161 9.22 6.72 -20.21
N ASP A 162 9.16 7.08 -21.48
CA ASP A 162 9.65 8.36 -21.99
C ASP A 162 8.61 9.51 -21.89
N GLU A 163 7.30 9.21 -21.77
CA GLU A 163 6.25 10.24 -21.72
C GLU A 163 5.85 10.67 -20.29
N MET A 164 6.39 9.99 -19.28
CA MET A 164 6.11 10.27 -17.88
C MET A 164 7.21 11.14 -17.28
N PRO A 165 6.87 12.24 -16.58
CA PRO A 165 7.85 12.98 -15.80
C PRO A 165 8.58 12.01 -14.85
N PRO A 166 9.93 12.02 -14.80
CA PRO A 166 10.69 11.06 -14.01
C PRO A 166 10.28 11.02 -12.52
N GLN A 167 9.88 12.18 -11.97
CA GLN A 167 9.37 12.26 -10.59
C GLN A 167 8.07 11.47 -10.41
N LEU A 168 7.15 11.54 -11.37
CA LEU A 168 5.86 10.85 -11.31
C LEU A 168 6.04 9.34 -11.33
N GLN A 169 6.97 8.84 -12.16
CA GLN A 169 7.32 7.42 -12.18
C GLN A 169 7.87 6.97 -10.82
N ARG A 170 8.80 7.74 -10.24
CA ARG A 170 9.37 7.44 -8.92
C ARG A 170 8.28 7.33 -7.87
N TYR A 171 7.34 8.27 -7.83
CA TYR A 171 6.22 8.23 -6.88
C TYR A 171 5.28 7.05 -7.12
N TRP A 172 5.05 6.63 -8.36
CA TRP A 172 4.19 5.49 -8.66
C TRP A 172 4.84 4.16 -8.28
N HIS A 173 6.12 3.99 -8.57
CA HIS A 173 6.89 2.82 -8.12
C HIS A 173 7.01 2.77 -6.59
N ALA A 174 7.31 3.90 -5.95
CA ALA A 174 7.40 3.99 -4.49
C ALA A 174 6.05 3.73 -3.82
N GLY A 175 5.00 4.45 -4.24
CA GLY A 175 3.67 4.34 -3.67
C GLY A 175 3.07 2.94 -3.81
N SER A 176 3.20 2.32 -4.99
CA SER A 176 2.76 0.92 -5.19
C SER A 176 3.54 -0.06 -4.32
N PHE A 177 4.86 0.10 -4.21
CA PHE A 177 5.72 -0.79 -3.44
C PHE A 177 5.44 -0.69 -1.93
N TRP A 178 5.28 0.53 -1.41
CA TRP A 178 4.93 0.77 -0.01
C TRP A 178 3.51 0.32 0.32
N ALA A 179 2.55 0.57 -0.57
CA ALA A 179 1.18 0.07 -0.42
C ALA A 179 1.14 -1.46 -0.35
N LEU A 180 1.92 -2.15 -1.18
CA LEU A 180 2.05 -3.61 -1.12
C LEU A 180 2.68 -4.06 0.20
N CYS A 181 3.77 -3.43 0.63
CA CYS A 181 4.40 -3.72 1.92
C CYS A 181 3.41 -3.56 3.09
N TRP A 182 2.63 -2.48 3.07
CA TRP A 182 1.64 -2.18 4.09
C TRP A 182 0.50 -3.21 4.12
N LEU A 183 -0.08 -3.53 2.95
CA LEU A 183 -1.11 -4.57 2.82
C LEU A 183 -0.62 -5.91 3.36
N LEU A 184 0.58 -6.34 2.94
CA LEU A 184 1.16 -7.61 3.37
C LEU A 184 1.45 -7.63 4.86
N SER A 185 1.89 -6.51 5.44
CA SER A 185 2.17 -6.40 6.88
C SER A 185 0.88 -6.53 7.68
N LEU A 186 -0.17 -5.81 7.28
CA LEU A 186 -1.49 -5.86 7.93
C LEU A 186 -2.12 -7.24 7.86
N GLU A 187 -2.18 -7.84 6.67
CA GLU A 187 -2.76 -9.16 6.49
C GLU A 187 -1.96 -10.23 7.25
N ALA A 188 -0.63 -10.17 7.21
CA ALA A 188 0.20 -11.13 7.92
C ALA A 188 0.07 -10.97 9.45
N ALA A 189 0.01 -9.74 9.95
CA ALA A 189 -0.16 -9.49 11.40
C ALA A 189 -1.49 -10.05 11.88
N TRP A 190 -2.58 -9.75 11.15
CA TRP A 190 -3.91 -10.28 11.46
C TRP A 190 -3.94 -11.81 11.42
N ARG A 191 -3.32 -12.45 10.42
CA ARG A 191 -3.26 -13.92 10.34
C ARG A 191 -2.49 -14.52 11.50
N ILE A 192 -1.37 -13.93 11.88
CA ILE A 192 -0.53 -14.43 12.96
C ILE A 192 -1.24 -14.28 14.30
N ASP A 193 -1.90 -13.15 14.57
CA ASP A 193 -2.73 -12.96 15.77
C ASP A 193 -3.82 -14.06 15.88
N ARG A 194 -4.48 -14.38 14.76
CA ARG A 194 -5.50 -15.44 14.72
C ARG A 194 -4.94 -16.85 14.89
N LEU A 195 -3.77 -17.13 14.33
CA LEU A 195 -3.15 -18.46 14.39
C LEU A 195 -2.52 -18.74 15.76
N ILE A 196 -2.01 -17.71 16.43
CA ILE A 196 -1.26 -17.83 17.69
C ILE A 196 -1.91 -16.92 18.74
N ALA A 197 -3.05 -17.37 19.27
CA ALA A 197 -3.80 -16.63 20.28
C ALA A 197 -2.91 -16.29 21.50
N GLY A 198 -2.76 -14.99 21.78
CA GLY A 198 -1.94 -14.48 22.89
C GLY A 198 -0.44 -14.38 22.62
N GLY A 199 0.04 -14.82 21.44
CA GLY A 199 1.44 -14.72 21.01
C GLY A 199 1.80 -13.34 20.45
N HIS A 200 1.61 -12.27 21.22
CA HIS A 200 1.83 -10.88 20.79
C HIS A 200 3.25 -10.63 20.25
N GLY A 201 4.25 -11.40 20.71
CA GLY A 201 5.62 -11.35 20.16
C GLY A 201 5.69 -11.75 18.69
N TRP A 202 4.86 -12.69 18.25
CA TRP A 202 4.78 -13.12 16.85
C TRP A 202 4.15 -12.06 15.96
N GLU A 203 3.02 -11.49 16.38
CA GLU A 203 2.33 -10.42 15.63
C GLU A 203 3.26 -9.21 15.45
N LEU A 204 3.90 -8.76 16.53
CA LEU A 204 4.82 -7.63 16.47
C LEU A 204 6.02 -7.90 15.56
N SER A 205 6.50 -9.15 15.51
CA SER A 205 7.59 -9.57 14.61
C SER A 205 7.23 -9.39 13.14
N VAL A 206 5.96 -9.54 12.75
CA VAL A 206 5.52 -9.34 11.36
C VAL A 206 5.81 -7.92 10.88
N TRP A 207 5.59 -6.93 11.75
CA TRP A 207 5.83 -5.51 11.45
C TRP A 207 7.31 -5.16 11.21
N GLY A 208 8.23 -6.03 11.62
CA GLY A 208 9.65 -5.99 11.24
C GLY A 208 9.96 -6.91 10.05
N LEU A 209 9.41 -8.12 10.04
CA LEU A 209 9.73 -9.17 9.07
C LEU A 209 9.26 -8.82 7.65
N VAL A 210 8.04 -8.33 7.47
CA VAL A 210 7.52 -8.01 6.14
C VAL A 210 8.29 -6.85 5.50
N PRO A 211 8.50 -5.70 6.17
CA PRO A 211 9.34 -4.64 5.60
C PRO A 211 10.78 -5.09 5.34
N LEU A 212 11.35 -5.95 6.20
CA LEU A 212 12.67 -6.55 5.97
C LEU A 212 12.72 -7.34 4.67
N LEU A 213 11.73 -8.21 4.43
CA LEU A 213 11.64 -9.00 3.19
C LEU A 213 11.44 -8.09 1.97
N MET A 214 10.67 -7.00 2.12
CA MET A 214 10.49 -6.02 1.07
C MET A 214 11.79 -5.26 0.75
N VAL A 215 12.58 -4.85 1.74
CA VAL A 215 13.89 -4.23 1.49
C VAL A 215 14.84 -5.23 0.83
N LEU A 216 14.82 -6.51 1.24
CA LEU A 216 15.60 -7.56 0.57
C LEU A 216 15.18 -7.74 -0.89
N LEU A 217 13.88 -7.74 -1.17
CA LEU A 217 13.34 -7.77 -2.53
C LEU A 217 13.80 -6.56 -3.34
N ALA A 218 13.73 -5.35 -2.77
CA ALA A 218 14.16 -4.13 -3.44
C ALA A 218 15.67 -4.11 -3.76
N THR A 219 16.49 -4.72 -2.90
CA THR A 219 17.96 -4.70 -3.03
C THR A 219 18.53 -5.89 -3.81
N HIS A 220 17.91 -7.06 -3.75
CA HIS A 220 18.41 -8.31 -4.34
C HIS A 220 17.45 -8.97 -5.34
N GLY A 221 16.21 -8.49 -5.42
CA GLY A 221 15.16 -9.08 -6.26
C GLY A 221 15.32 -8.84 -7.76
N GLY A 222 16.32 -8.06 -8.19
CA GLY A 222 16.62 -7.88 -9.62
C GLY A 222 16.96 -9.20 -10.33
N ARG A 223 17.42 -10.24 -9.60
CA ARG A 223 17.61 -11.58 -10.16
C ARG A 223 16.29 -12.33 -10.42
N LEU A 224 15.24 -12.00 -9.68
CA LEU A 224 13.92 -12.62 -9.78
C LEU A 224 13.05 -11.92 -10.81
N LEU A 225 13.08 -10.58 -10.83
CA LEU A 225 12.23 -9.75 -11.66
C LEU A 225 13.07 -8.75 -12.47
N ARG A 226 13.18 -9.00 -13.79
CA ARG A 226 13.87 -8.09 -14.71
C ARG A 226 13.26 -6.68 -14.70
N TRP A 227 11.93 -6.61 -14.67
CA TRP A 227 11.18 -5.36 -14.52
C TRP A 227 10.20 -5.51 -13.36
N PRO A 228 10.05 -4.51 -12.47
CA PRO A 228 10.79 -3.24 -12.44
C PRO A 228 12.15 -3.34 -11.72
N LEU A 229 12.40 -4.41 -10.94
CA LEU A 229 13.51 -4.44 -9.96
C LEU A 229 14.91 -4.42 -10.57
N ALA A 230 15.18 -5.13 -11.68
CA ALA A 230 16.52 -5.10 -12.28
C ALA A 230 16.78 -3.81 -13.07
N GLN A 231 15.78 -3.33 -13.83
CA GLN A 231 15.92 -2.11 -14.64
C GLN A 231 15.98 -0.83 -13.77
N LEU A 232 15.30 -0.81 -12.63
CA LEU A 232 15.31 0.32 -11.67
C LEU A 232 16.05 -0.04 -10.38
N ALA A 233 17.08 -0.88 -10.46
CA ALA A 233 17.74 -1.45 -9.28
C ALA A 233 18.25 -0.40 -8.30
N ASP A 234 18.84 0.69 -8.80
CA ASP A 234 19.33 1.77 -7.93
C ASP A 234 18.18 2.52 -7.26
N LEU A 235 17.11 2.85 -7.97
CA LEU A 235 15.93 3.52 -7.40
C LEU A 235 15.29 2.67 -6.29
N TYR A 236 15.12 1.37 -6.55
CA TYR A 236 14.52 0.45 -5.58
C TYR A 236 15.42 0.22 -4.37
N ALA A 237 16.71 -0.02 -4.57
CA ALA A 237 17.66 -0.29 -3.50
C ALA A 237 17.99 0.94 -2.64
N THR A 238 17.77 2.15 -3.15
CA THR A 238 18.05 3.41 -2.44
C THR A 238 16.76 4.11 -2.01
N ALA A 239 16.23 5.02 -2.82
CA ALA A 239 15.14 5.93 -2.47
C ALA A 239 13.84 5.22 -2.07
N ILE A 240 13.48 4.09 -2.70
CA ILE A 240 12.26 3.34 -2.35
C ILE A 240 12.47 2.52 -1.06
N ALA A 241 13.64 1.91 -0.89
CA ALA A 241 13.97 1.14 0.31
C ALA A 241 14.20 2.02 1.55
N ALA A 242 14.68 3.26 1.39
CA ALA A 242 15.09 4.11 2.50
C ALA A 242 13.97 4.38 3.53
N PRO A 243 12.71 4.69 3.15
CA PRO A 243 11.63 4.83 4.12
C PRO A 243 11.29 3.53 4.86
N LEU A 244 11.39 2.38 4.20
CA LEU A 244 11.19 1.09 4.87
C LEU A 244 12.34 0.78 5.85
N VAL A 245 13.56 1.17 5.52
CA VAL A 245 14.70 1.08 6.45
C VAL A 245 14.52 2.00 7.65
N ALA A 246 14.04 3.23 7.44
CA ALA A 246 13.71 4.14 8.53
C ALA A 246 12.59 3.58 9.42
N TRP A 247 11.55 2.98 8.81
CA TRP A 247 10.52 2.24 9.52
C TRP A 247 11.11 1.11 10.38
N LEU A 248 11.99 0.27 9.82
CA LEU A 248 12.63 -0.82 10.56
C LEU A 248 13.45 -0.33 11.76
N LEU A 249 14.19 0.77 11.61
CA LEU A 249 14.90 1.39 12.73
C LEU A 249 13.94 1.86 13.84
N GLY A 250 12.86 2.55 13.47
CA GLY A 250 11.84 2.98 14.41
C GLY A 250 11.14 1.79 15.08
N TRP A 251 10.82 0.76 14.30
CA TRP A 251 10.21 -0.47 14.79
C TRP A 251 11.11 -1.19 15.80
N VAL A 252 12.42 -1.30 15.58
CA VAL A 252 13.34 -1.89 16.56
C VAL A 252 13.25 -1.18 17.91
N VAL A 253 13.22 0.16 17.91
CA VAL A 253 13.11 0.96 19.13
C VAL A 253 11.75 0.73 19.81
N VAL A 254 10.65 0.89 19.07
CA VAL A 254 9.29 0.72 19.60
C VAL A 254 9.11 -0.68 20.16
N ALA A 255 9.45 -1.71 19.38
CA ALA A 255 9.26 -3.09 19.77
C ALA A 255 10.10 -3.49 20.97
N ASN A 256 11.28 -2.90 21.15
CA ASN A 256 12.10 -3.18 22.34
C ASN A 256 11.52 -2.55 23.61
N LEU A 257 10.92 -1.37 23.51
CA LEU A 257 10.34 -0.64 24.65
C LEU A 257 8.96 -1.15 25.06
N THR A 258 8.17 -1.68 24.13
CA THR A 258 6.76 -2.03 24.39
C THR A 258 6.52 -3.53 24.52
N SER A 259 7.43 -4.39 24.05
CA SER A 259 7.21 -5.83 24.00
C SER A 259 7.98 -6.60 25.05
N THR A 260 7.28 -7.48 25.76
CA THR A 260 7.87 -8.52 26.61
C THR A 260 8.52 -9.65 25.79
N GLY A 261 8.35 -9.65 24.46
CA GLY A 261 8.88 -10.69 23.58
C GLY A 261 8.28 -12.08 23.85
N ASP A 262 7.03 -12.14 24.30
CA ASP A 262 6.34 -13.40 24.61
C ASP A 262 6.31 -14.33 23.38
N PRO A 263 7.03 -15.47 23.41
CA PRO A 263 7.16 -16.36 22.26
C PRO A 263 6.13 -17.49 22.24
N ARG A 264 5.10 -17.46 23.10
CA ARG A 264 4.05 -18.48 23.16
C ARG A 264 3.62 -18.93 21.76
N PRO A 265 3.53 -20.25 21.49
CA PRO A 265 3.57 -21.36 22.45
C PRO A 265 4.99 -21.85 22.83
N LEU A 266 6.05 -21.23 22.32
CA LEU A 266 7.42 -21.65 22.59
C LEU A 266 7.92 -21.14 23.95
N ALA A 267 8.89 -21.84 24.53
CA ALA A 267 9.61 -21.35 25.71
C ALA A 267 10.48 -20.13 25.34
N TYR A 268 10.57 -19.16 26.25
CA TYR A 268 11.44 -18.01 26.03
C TYR A 268 12.92 -18.43 26.08
N LEU A 269 13.56 -18.33 24.93
CA LEU A 269 15.00 -18.45 24.77
C LEU A 269 15.54 -17.10 24.28
N PRO A 270 16.47 -16.46 25.01
CA PRO A 270 17.11 -15.24 24.54
C PRO A 270 17.69 -15.44 23.14
N LEU A 271 17.57 -14.43 22.27
CA LEU A 271 18.04 -14.45 20.87
C LEU A 271 17.30 -15.40 19.91
N LEU A 272 16.53 -16.37 20.41
CA LEU A 272 15.84 -17.38 19.59
C LEU A 272 14.32 -17.18 19.57
N ASN A 273 13.78 -16.20 20.30
CA ASN A 273 12.39 -15.81 20.14
C ASN A 273 12.17 -15.15 18.75
N PRO A 274 10.93 -15.14 18.23
CA PRO A 274 10.63 -14.58 16.91
C PRO A 274 11.02 -13.10 16.77
N LEU A 275 10.88 -12.33 17.86
CA LEU A 275 11.15 -10.90 17.89
C LEU A 275 12.64 -10.61 17.71
N ASP A 276 13.49 -11.29 18.49
CA ASP A 276 14.94 -11.14 18.49
C ASP A 276 15.56 -11.69 17.21
N LEU A 277 15.04 -12.80 16.65
CA LEU A 277 15.45 -13.28 15.33
C LEU A 277 15.14 -12.25 14.23
N THR A 278 13.98 -11.59 14.32
CA THR A 278 13.61 -10.52 13.39
C THR A 278 14.53 -9.31 13.58
N MET A 279 14.78 -8.87 14.82
CA MET A 279 15.68 -7.74 15.11
C MET A 279 17.11 -8.02 14.65
N LEU A 280 17.65 -9.21 14.91
CA LEU A 280 18.97 -9.63 14.42
C LEU A 280 19.03 -9.56 12.89
N SER A 281 17.99 -10.06 12.21
CA SER A 281 17.88 -10.01 10.75
C SER A 281 17.83 -8.56 10.25
N VAL A 282 17.15 -7.66 10.96
CA VAL A 282 17.13 -6.22 10.69
C VAL A 282 18.52 -5.61 10.83
N PHE A 283 19.28 -5.91 11.88
CA PHE A 283 20.65 -5.39 12.03
C PHE A 283 21.56 -5.85 10.89
N LEU A 284 21.50 -7.13 10.51
CA LEU A 284 22.25 -7.66 9.37
C LEU A 284 21.84 -6.97 8.06
N LEU A 285 20.53 -6.74 7.87
CA LEU A 285 20.01 -6.01 6.73
C LEU A 285 20.54 -4.58 6.68
N LEU A 286 20.56 -3.86 7.80
CA LEU A 286 21.03 -2.46 7.87
C LEU A 286 22.51 -2.36 7.47
N VAL A 287 23.37 -3.23 8.01
CA VAL A 287 24.79 -3.29 7.62
C VAL A 287 24.93 -3.58 6.12
N LYS A 288 24.16 -4.53 5.59
CA LYS A 288 24.19 -4.88 4.16
C LYS A 288 23.64 -3.77 3.27
N TRP A 289 22.60 -3.07 3.75
CA TRP A 289 22.00 -1.96 3.01
C TRP A 289 22.94 -0.77 2.94
N TRP A 290 23.72 -0.48 3.99
CA TRP A 290 24.79 0.52 3.93
C TRP A 290 25.78 0.24 2.80
N GLN A 291 26.15 -1.01 2.55
CA GLN A 291 27.04 -1.36 1.44
C GLN A 291 26.42 -1.02 0.07
N ARG A 292 25.08 -1.09 -0.05
CA ARG A 292 24.35 -0.84 -1.29
C ARG A 292 23.96 0.62 -1.50
N ALA A 293 23.59 1.33 -0.44
CA ALA A 293 23.00 2.67 -0.46
C ALA A 293 23.85 3.73 0.26
N GLY A 294 24.98 3.37 0.88
CA GLY A 294 25.83 4.29 1.63
C GLY A 294 26.32 5.46 0.81
N GLY A 295 26.79 5.22 -0.43
CA GLY A 295 27.19 6.30 -1.35
C GLY A 295 26.04 7.27 -1.63
N TRP A 296 24.85 6.75 -1.95
CA TRP A 296 23.65 7.56 -2.15
C TRP A 296 23.26 8.36 -0.90
N LEU A 297 23.33 7.77 0.30
CA LEU A 297 23.04 8.48 1.56
C LEU A 297 24.02 9.64 1.80
N LEU A 298 25.30 9.44 1.51
CA LEU A 298 26.32 10.49 1.62
C LEU A 298 26.02 11.64 0.64
N GLU A 299 25.60 11.33 -0.59
CA GLU A 299 25.16 12.34 -1.58
C GLU A 299 23.92 13.12 -1.13
N GLN A 300 23.00 12.49 -0.38
CA GLN A 300 21.86 13.17 0.25
C GLN A 300 22.26 13.97 1.52
N GLY A 301 23.55 14.05 1.85
CA GLY A 301 24.07 14.83 2.97
C GLY A 301 24.12 14.08 4.31
N LEU A 302 23.83 12.78 4.34
CA LEU A 302 23.96 11.99 5.55
C LEU A 302 25.44 11.79 5.91
N VAL A 303 25.81 11.94 7.17
CA VAL A 303 27.19 11.68 7.64
C VAL A 303 27.30 10.24 8.13
N ALA A 304 28.24 9.46 7.59
CA ALA A 304 28.44 8.04 7.94
C ALA A 304 28.52 7.80 9.46
N ARG A 305 29.19 8.69 10.20
CA ARG A 305 29.29 8.58 11.66
C ARG A 305 27.92 8.52 12.35
N TYR A 306 26.93 9.27 11.85
CA TYR A 306 25.59 9.30 12.45
C TYR A 306 24.82 8.03 12.12
N TYR A 307 25.00 7.47 10.93
CA TYR A 307 24.42 6.18 10.57
C TYR A 307 24.90 5.07 11.52
N PHE A 308 26.22 4.94 11.68
CA PHE A 308 26.80 3.91 12.53
C PHE A 308 26.58 4.18 14.03
N ALA A 309 26.53 5.44 14.45
CA ALA A 309 26.15 5.79 15.82
C ALA A 309 24.70 5.39 16.12
N LEU A 310 23.76 5.67 15.21
CA LEU A 310 22.37 5.26 15.35
C LEU A 310 22.24 3.74 15.38
N LEU A 311 22.92 3.04 14.46
CA LEU A 311 22.95 1.58 14.42
C LEU A 311 23.50 0.99 15.73
N GLY A 312 24.60 1.55 16.24
CA GLY A 312 25.21 1.13 17.51
C GLY A 312 24.32 1.40 18.72
N ALA A 313 23.67 2.57 18.77
CA ALA A 313 22.71 2.91 19.82
C ALA A 313 21.49 1.98 19.81
N SER A 314 20.93 1.69 18.63
CA SER A 314 19.84 0.72 18.48
C SER A 314 20.27 -0.69 18.88
N LEU A 315 21.49 -1.11 18.53
CA LEU A 315 22.03 -2.42 18.92
C LEU A 315 22.21 -2.51 20.44
N PHE A 316 22.76 -1.47 21.07
CA PHE A 316 22.89 -1.39 22.52
C PHE A 316 21.53 -1.45 23.21
N LEU A 317 20.55 -0.67 22.74
CA LEU A 317 19.17 -0.71 23.23
C LEU A 317 18.57 -2.11 23.09
N TRP A 318 18.78 -2.77 21.94
CA TRP A 318 18.31 -4.14 21.73
C TRP A 318 18.90 -5.14 22.73
N LEU A 319 20.22 -5.13 22.93
CA LEU A 319 20.91 -6.00 23.88
C LEU A 319 20.44 -5.80 25.33
N ASN A 320 20.24 -4.54 25.74
CA ASN A 320 19.67 -4.25 27.05
C ASN A 320 18.22 -4.75 27.16
N GLY A 321 17.42 -4.61 26.11
CA GLY A 321 16.08 -5.20 26.07
C GLY A 321 16.06 -6.72 26.16
N ILE A 322 17.04 -7.41 25.57
CA ILE A 322 17.19 -8.87 25.73
C ILE A 322 17.48 -9.22 27.19
N LEU A 323 18.39 -8.49 27.85
CA LEU A 323 18.68 -8.69 29.28
C LEU A 323 17.41 -8.48 30.12
N ALA A 324 16.70 -7.38 29.90
CA ALA A 324 15.44 -7.08 30.59
C ALA A 324 14.37 -8.17 30.39
N ARG A 325 14.18 -8.64 29.14
CA ARG A 325 13.25 -9.74 28.85
C ARG A 325 13.70 -11.06 29.47
N THR A 326 15.01 -11.33 29.50
CA THR A 326 15.56 -12.54 30.13
C THR A 326 15.30 -12.54 31.63
N ILE A 327 15.52 -11.41 32.30
CA ILE A 327 15.20 -11.24 33.73
C ILE A 327 13.68 -11.39 33.95
N HIS A 328 12.85 -10.78 33.11
CA HIS A 328 11.40 -10.92 33.21
C HIS A 328 10.93 -12.38 33.13
N HIS A 329 11.37 -13.10 32.10
CA HIS A 329 10.91 -14.47 31.85
C HIS A 329 11.54 -15.50 32.79
N TRP A 330 12.81 -15.33 33.19
CA TRP A 330 13.54 -16.32 33.98
C TRP A 330 13.56 -16.02 35.48
N ALA A 331 13.54 -14.74 35.88
CA ALA A 331 13.49 -14.33 37.29
C ALA A 331 12.08 -13.91 37.75
N GLY A 332 11.09 -13.87 36.85
CA GLY A 332 9.69 -13.57 37.18
C GLY A 332 9.42 -12.11 37.57
N VAL A 333 10.37 -11.20 37.31
CA VAL A 333 10.23 -9.77 37.62
C VAL A 333 9.26 -9.13 36.62
N PRO A 334 8.24 -8.36 37.04
CA PRO A 334 7.35 -7.66 36.11
C PRO A 334 8.10 -6.81 35.10
N PHE A 335 7.68 -6.82 33.83
CA PHE A 335 8.29 -6.01 32.77
C PHE A 335 7.79 -4.56 32.85
N THR A 336 8.11 -3.87 33.95
CA THR A 336 7.91 -2.42 34.11
C THR A 336 9.25 -1.78 34.37
N ALA A 337 9.44 -0.55 33.89
CA ALA A 337 10.71 0.16 34.02
C ALA A 337 11.17 0.21 35.49
N ASP A 338 10.26 0.61 36.39
CA ASP A 338 10.54 0.72 37.82
C ASP A 338 10.95 -0.63 38.44
N ALA A 339 10.24 -1.73 38.14
CA ALA A 339 10.54 -3.04 38.70
C ALA A 339 11.86 -3.64 38.15
N LEU A 340 12.22 -3.33 36.90
CA LEU A 340 13.47 -3.76 36.30
C LEU A 340 14.67 -3.00 36.87
N PHE A 341 14.58 -1.68 37.00
CA PHE A 341 15.63 -0.83 37.56
C PHE A 341 15.88 -1.06 39.06
N ASP A 342 14.83 -1.42 39.82
CA ASP A 342 14.93 -1.76 41.24
C ASP A 342 15.44 -3.18 41.50
N SER A 343 15.58 -4.03 40.46
CA SER A 343 16.06 -5.39 40.64
C SER A 343 17.58 -5.44 40.83
N GLN A 344 18.04 -6.06 41.92
CA GLN A 344 19.47 -6.27 42.19
C GLN A 344 20.17 -7.12 41.12
N ILE A 345 19.42 -7.90 40.35
CA ILE A 345 19.92 -8.76 39.28
C ILE A 345 20.29 -7.93 38.04
N LEU A 346 19.53 -6.88 37.71
CA LEU A 346 19.89 -5.96 36.61
C LEU A 346 21.07 -5.05 36.99
N GLN A 347 21.26 -4.75 38.27
CA GLN A 347 22.36 -3.89 38.74
C GLN A 347 23.71 -4.62 38.84
N ALA A 348 23.71 -5.95 38.91
CA ALA A 348 24.90 -6.78 39.11
C ALA A 348 25.44 -7.44 37.82
N GLY A 349 24.71 -7.41 36.71
CA GLY A 349 25.09 -7.95 35.40
C GLY A 349 25.25 -6.86 34.37
#